data_AF-A0AAP5KCH5-F1
#
_entry.id   AF-A0AAP5KCH5-F1
#
_cell.length_a   1.000
_cell.length_b   1.000
_cell.length_c   1.000
_cell.angle_alpha   90.00
_cell.angle_beta   90.00
_cell.angle_gamma   90.00
#
_symmetry.space_group_name_H-M   'P 1'
#
loop_
_entity.id
_entity.type
_entity.pdbx_description
1 polymer ?
#
loop_
_entity_poly.entity_id
_entity_poly.type
_entity_poly.pdbx_seq_one_letter_code
_entity_poly.pdbx_strand_id
1 'polypeptide(L)'
;MTINPNQLKKLNSLILTLQKQSVTLESVTHYPGLKKDGTEKKTKYYKKAYKEKYKQLSAIEATLNDVIKTLVPHSYPTQIDSLLSEIDKMKPLKKPINSSEYSEEIDLYFNSLLHIQCQISRANGLLPLIIFDLNSMYLDYYDNFLDKQNSLISDNKKLESQIKALQEEIDHLKRKQPQPNSENKIIFTVKKEHPRGGCKLTDKQIERLLLIRAKRGKYADMTLSEAIKSIAQTHRTYYKVVNRDYLSEKTRRRIENIAKKLNIELPEI
;
A
#
# COMPACT_ATOMS: atom_id res chain seq x y z
N MET A 1 -0.80 -15.29 -9.73
CA MET A 1 -1.72 -14.11 -9.73
C MET A 1 -1.55 -13.38 -8.41
N THR A 2 -1.50 -12.05 -8.37
CA THR A 2 -1.32 -11.29 -7.11
C THR A 2 -2.52 -10.39 -6.85
N ILE A 3 -3.44 -10.87 -6.01
CA ILE A 3 -4.52 -10.05 -5.43
C ILE A 3 -3.95 -9.21 -4.29
N ASN A 4 -4.33 -7.93 -4.21
CA ASN A 4 -3.92 -7.04 -3.11
C ASN A 4 -4.62 -7.45 -1.79
N PRO A 5 -3.95 -7.37 -0.63
CA PRO A 5 -4.58 -7.59 0.69
C PRO A 5 -5.95 -6.92 0.91
N ASN A 6 -6.17 -5.72 0.38
CA ASN A 6 -7.46 -5.03 0.49
C ASN A 6 -8.56 -5.70 -0.35
N GLN A 7 -8.23 -6.19 -1.54
CA GLN A 7 -9.14 -6.96 -2.38
C GLN A 7 -9.45 -8.31 -1.72
N LEU A 8 -8.46 -8.95 -1.09
CA LEU A 8 -8.65 -10.22 -0.39
C LEU A 8 -9.58 -10.08 0.83
N LYS A 9 -9.43 -9.01 1.62
CA LYS A 9 -10.37 -8.66 2.70
C LYS A 9 -11.79 -8.42 2.18
N LYS A 10 -11.91 -7.68 1.08
CA LYS A 10 -13.20 -7.43 0.44
C LYS A 10 -13.83 -8.74 -0.05
N LEU A 11 -13.06 -9.60 -0.69
CA LEU A 11 -13.51 -10.91 -1.17
C LEU A 11 -14.06 -11.75 0.00
N ASN A 12 -13.35 -11.84 1.12
CA ASN A 12 -13.84 -12.56 2.30
C ASN A 12 -15.19 -11.98 2.80
N SER A 13 -15.31 -10.65 2.87
CA SER A 13 -16.57 -10.01 3.28
C SER A 13 -17.74 -10.34 2.34
N LEU A 14 -17.48 -10.45 1.04
CA LEU A 14 -18.47 -10.83 0.04
C LEU A 14 -18.86 -12.31 0.16
N ILE A 15 -17.88 -13.21 0.39
CA ILE A 15 -18.13 -14.63 0.64
C ILE A 15 -19.03 -14.81 1.87
N LEU A 16 -18.72 -14.14 2.99
CA LEU A 16 -19.53 -14.18 4.20
C LEU A 16 -20.95 -13.64 3.96
N THR A 17 -21.09 -12.63 3.09
CA THR A 17 -22.39 -12.08 2.70
C THR A 17 -23.19 -13.09 1.88
N LEU A 18 -22.56 -13.75 0.91
CA LEU A 18 -23.19 -14.82 0.11
C LEU A 18 -23.62 -16.00 0.98
N GLN A 19 -22.81 -16.41 1.95
CA GLN A 19 -23.16 -17.47 2.91
C GLN A 19 -24.40 -17.11 3.74
N LYS A 20 -24.50 -15.87 4.22
CA LYS A 20 -25.71 -15.40 4.91
C LYS A 20 -26.91 -15.41 3.98
N GLN A 21 -26.75 -14.89 2.76
CA GLN A 21 -27.80 -14.83 1.76
C GLN A 21 -28.29 -16.24 1.40
N SER A 22 -27.39 -17.21 1.22
CA SER A 22 -27.76 -18.61 0.91
C SER A 22 -28.54 -19.28 2.02
N VAL A 23 -28.22 -19.01 3.30
CA VAL A 23 -28.98 -19.55 4.44
C VAL A 23 -30.38 -18.93 4.52
N THR A 24 -30.51 -17.64 4.19
CA THR A 24 -31.80 -16.92 4.26
C THR A 24 -32.67 -17.09 3.01
N LEU A 25 -32.16 -17.71 1.94
CA LEU A 25 -32.86 -17.89 0.67
C LEU A 25 -33.83 -19.08 0.76
N GLU A 26 -34.94 -18.87 1.47
CA GLU A 26 -35.96 -19.89 1.64
C GLU A 26 -36.81 -20.05 0.38
N SER A 27 -37.30 -21.27 0.17
CA SER A 27 -38.34 -21.55 -0.82
C SER A 27 -39.61 -20.75 -0.55
N VAL A 28 -40.39 -20.54 -1.61
CA VAL A 28 -41.71 -19.98 -1.49
C VAL A 28 -42.66 -20.96 -0.80
N THR A 29 -43.37 -20.47 0.22
CA THR A 29 -44.43 -21.21 0.88
C THR A 29 -45.78 -20.98 0.20
N HIS A 30 -46.65 -21.99 0.23
CA HIS A 30 -48.02 -21.85 -0.23
C HIS A 30 -48.84 -21.00 0.75
N TYR A 31 -49.91 -20.38 0.23
CA TYR A 31 -50.84 -19.60 1.04
C TYR A 31 -51.39 -20.45 2.20
N PRO A 32 -51.15 -20.09 3.48
CA PRO A 32 -51.46 -20.94 4.63
C PRO A 32 -52.93 -20.85 5.08
N GLY A 33 -53.73 -19.97 4.49
CA GLY A 33 -55.12 -19.75 4.90
C GLY A 33 -56.10 -20.79 4.35
N LEU A 34 -57.32 -20.78 4.88
CA LEU A 34 -58.38 -21.72 4.49
C LEU A 34 -58.77 -21.50 3.02
N LYS A 35 -59.21 -22.57 2.33
CA LYS A 35 -59.69 -22.49 0.94
C LYS A 35 -60.75 -21.39 0.74
N LYS A 36 -61.55 -21.11 1.78
CA LYS A 36 -62.62 -20.11 1.85
C LYS A 36 -62.14 -18.65 2.01
N ASP A 37 -60.84 -18.40 2.19
CA ASP A 37 -60.33 -17.03 2.23
C ASP A 37 -60.58 -16.31 0.91
N GLY A 38 -61.06 -15.07 1.02
CA GLY A 38 -61.35 -14.19 -0.10
C GLY A 38 -60.12 -13.91 -0.97
N THR A 39 -60.38 -13.64 -2.25
CA THR A 39 -59.37 -13.35 -3.28
C THR A 39 -58.39 -12.26 -2.85
N GLU A 40 -58.85 -11.19 -2.22
CA GLU A 40 -57.99 -10.06 -1.78
C GLU A 40 -56.86 -10.46 -0.81
N LYS A 41 -57.14 -11.39 0.14
CA LYS A 41 -56.12 -11.88 1.08
C LYS A 41 -55.04 -12.70 0.36
N LYS A 42 -55.43 -13.55 -0.59
CA LYS A 42 -54.52 -14.35 -1.41
C LYS A 42 -53.65 -13.47 -2.30
N THR A 43 -54.21 -12.43 -2.94
CA THR A 43 -53.45 -11.47 -3.74
C THR A 43 -52.39 -10.76 -2.91
N LYS A 44 -52.77 -10.23 -1.73
CA LYS A 44 -51.84 -9.52 -0.84
C LYS A 44 -50.70 -10.42 -0.40
N TYR A 45 -50.98 -11.68 -0.08
CA TYR A 45 -49.97 -12.67 0.29
C TYR A 45 -48.98 -12.93 -0.85
N TYR A 46 -49.45 -13.34 -2.04
CA TYR A 46 -48.55 -13.66 -3.16
C TYR A 46 -47.75 -12.46 -3.63
N LYS A 47 -48.36 -11.26 -3.63
CA LYS A 47 -47.67 -10.01 -3.95
C LYS A 47 -46.56 -9.67 -2.96
N LYS A 48 -46.80 -9.87 -1.66
CA LYS A 48 -45.79 -9.66 -0.61
C LYS A 48 -44.64 -10.67 -0.76
N ALA A 49 -44.97 -11.95 -0.88
CA ALA A 49 -43.99 -13.03 -1.04
C ALA A 49 -43.13 -12.82 -2.30
N TYR A 50 -43.74 -12.48 -3.44
CA TYR A 50 -43.02 -12.17 -4.68
C TYR A 50 -42.00 -11.04 -4.47
N LYS A 51 -42.43 -9.90 -3.90
CA LYS A 51 -41.55 -8.74 -3.68
C LYS A 51 -40.38 -9.07 -2.76
N GLU A 52 -40.63 -9.83 -1.71
CA GLU A 52 -39.62 -10.23 -0.74
C GLU A 52 -38.57 -11.13 -1.39
N LYS A 53 -39.00 -12.17 -2.12
CA LYS A 53 -38.10 -13.11 -2.79
C LYS A 53 -37.33 -12.47 -3.93
N TYR A 54 -37.97 -11.60 -4.70
CA TYR A 54 -37.29 -10.81 -5.73
C TYR A 54 -36.17 -9.95 -5.12
N LYS A 55 -36.44 -9.31 -3.97
CA LYS A 55 -35.43 -8.51 -3.26
C LYS A 55 -34.25 -9.37 -2.79
N GLN A 56 -34.50 -10.59 -2.32
CA GLN A 56 -33.43 -11.52 -1.92
C GLN A 56 -32.54 -11.90 -3.11
N LEU A 57 -33.14 -12.27 -4.25
CA LEU A 57 -32.41 -12.63 -5.47
C LEU A 57 -31.61 -11.46 -6.04
N SER A 58 -32.20 -10.26 -6.08
CA SER A 58 -31.51 -9.04 -6.52
C SER A 58 -30.33 -8.68 -5.60
N ALA A 59 -30.45 -8.93 -4.29
CA ALA A 59 -29.33 -8.73 -3.38
C ALA A 59 -28.18 -9.72 -3.63
N ILE A 60 -28.48 -10.97 -4.00
CA ILE A 60 -27.48 -11.97 -4.40
C ILE A 60 -26.79 -11.54 -5.68
N GLU A 61 -27.55 -11.14 -6.70
CA GLU A 61 -27.06 -10.63 -7.98
C GLU A 61 -26.05 -9.47 -7.78
N ALA A 62 -26.41 -8.51 -6.92
CA ALA A 62 -25.53 -7.39 -6.58
C ALA A 62 -24.22 -7.88 -5.94
N THR A 63 -24.29 -8.80 -4.97
CA THR A 63 -23.09 -9.36 -4.33
C THR A 63 -22.20 -10.09 -5.33
N LEU A 64 -22.78 -10.89 -6.23
CA LEU A 64 -22.06 -11.63 -7.27
C LEU A 64 -21.35 -10.69 -8.25
N ASN A 65 -22.03 -9.63 -8.70
CA ASN A 65 -21.42 -8.60 -9.53
C ASN A 65 -20.24 -7.92 -8.84
N ASP A 66 -20.32 -7.68 -7.54
CA ASP A 66 -19.21 -7.11 -6.76
C ASP A 66 -18.07 -8.10 -6.55
N VAL A 67 -18.36 -9.41 -6.49
CA VAL A 67 -17.33 -10.46 -6.51
C VAL A 67 -16.57 -10.42 -7.85
N ILE A 68 -17.27 -10.40 -8.98
CA ILE A 68 -16.65 -10.29 -10.32
C ILE A 68 -15.74 -9.07 -10.37
N LYS A 69 -16.22 -7.88 -9.98
CA LYS A 69 -15.41 -6.65 -9.97
C LYS A 69 -14.17 -6.74 -9.09
N THR A 70 -14.23 -7.52 -8.01
CA THR A 70 -13.11 -7.68 -7.08
C THR A 70 -12.06 -8.65 -7.62
N LEU A 71 -12.50 -9.65 -8.39
CA LEU A 71 -11.63 -10.66 -8.98
C LEU A 71 -11.04 -10.24 -10.33
N VAL A 72 -11.77 -9.50 -11.17
CA VAL A 72 -11.26 -8.98 -12.46
C VAL A 72 -10.04 -8.09 -12.24
N PRO A 73 -8.93 -8.27 -12.99
CA PRO A 73 -8.78 -9.09 -14.21
C PRO A 73 -8.38 -10.56 -14.00
N HIS A 74 -8.37 -11.05 -12.77
CA HIS A 74 -8.14 -12.46 -12.44
C HIS A 74 -9.39 -13.32 -12.74
N SER A 75 -9.23 -14.63 -12.66
CA SER A 75 -10.32 -15.59 -12.88
C SER A 75 -11.34 -15.55 -11.74
N TYR A 76 -12.61 -15.78 -12.07
CA TYR A 76 -13.68 -16.02 -11.13
C TYR A 76 -14.46 -17.29 -11.53
N PRO A 77 -15.25 -17.90 -10.61
CA PRO A 77 -16.01 -19.10 -10.92
C PRO A 77 -17.05 -18.88 -12.04
N THR A 78 -17.03 -19.70 -13.08
CA THR A 78 -17.93 -19.60 -14.25
C THR A 78 -19.40 -19.83 -13.91
N GLN A 79 -19.66 -20.50 -12.79
CA GLN A 79 -20.99 -20.72 -12.23
C GLN A 79 -21.65 -19.39 -11.83
N ILE A 80 -20.87 -18.34 -11.57
CA ILE A 80 -21.39 -16.99 -11.33
C ILE A 80 -22.13 -16.48 -12.58
N ASP A 81 -21.54 -16.60 -13.77
CA ASP A 81 -22.19 -16.16 -15.01
C ASP A 81 -23.46 -16.96 -15.29
N SER A 82 -23.43 -18.27 -14.99
CA SER A 82 -24.61 -19.14 -15.13
C SER A 82 -25.74 -18.70 -14.19
N LEU A 83 -25.42 -18.38 -12.94
CA LEU A 83 -26.40 -17.91 -11.96
C LEU A 83 -26.94 -16.52 -12.31
N LEU A 84 -26.07 -15.59 -12.74
CA LEU A 84 -26.48 -14.26 -13.21
C LEU A 84 -27.40 -14.37 -14.43
N SER A 85 -27.08 -15.23 -15.40
CA SER A 85 -27.97 -15.46 -16.56
C SER A 85 -29.33 -16.02 -16.16
N GLU A 86 -29.40 -16.90 -15.16
CA GLU A 86 -30.66 -17.41 -14.62
C GLU A 86 -31.46 -16.35 -13.87
N ILE A 87 -30.78 -15.40 -13.21
CA ILE A 87 -31.40 -14.24 -12.57
C ILE A 87 -31.88 -13.24 -13.63
N ASP A 88 -31.09 -12.93 -14.66
CA ASP A 88 -31.38 -11.94 -15.71
C ASP A 88 -32.54 -12.33 -16.62
N LYS A 89 -32.86 -13.63 -16.74
CA LYS A 89 -34.09 -14.09 -17.40
C LYS A 89 -35.36 -13.52 -16.73
N MET A 90 -35.24 -12.88 -15.56
CA MET A 90 -36.30 -12.13 -14.90
C MET A 90 -36.52 -10.75 -15.56
N LYS A 91 -37.59 -10.61 -16.33
CA LYS A 91 -38.30 -9.32 -16.35
C LYS A 91 -39.56 -9.46 -15.51
N PRO A 92 -39.90 -8.49 -14.64
CA PRO A 92 -41.21 -8.47 -14.00
C PRO A 92 -42.27 -8.50 -15.11
N LEU A 93 -43.14 -9.51 -15.07
CA LEU A 93 -44.22 -9.64 -16.04
C LEU A 93 -45.13 -8.41 -15.94
N LYS A 94 -45.17 -7.62 -17.01
CA LYS A 94 -46.17 -6.56 -17.20
C LYS A 94 -47.56 -7.22 -17.17
N LYS A 95 -48.56 -6.54 -16.60
CA LYS A 95 -49.92 -7.06 -16.48
C LYS A 95 -50.38 -7.69 -17.81
N PRO A 96 -50.98 -8.90 -17.82
CA PRO A 96 -51.66 -9.42 -18.98
C PRO A 96 -52.78 -8.44 -19.29
N ILE A 97 -52.86 -8.05 -20.56
CA ILE A 97 -53.93 -7.23 -21.08
C ILE A 97 -55.04 -8.25 -21.40
N ASN A 98 -56.04 -8.33 -20.52
CA ASN A 98 -57.34 -9.02 -20.68
C ASN A 98 -57.37 -10.53 -20.40
N SER A 99 -58.03 -10.92 -19.31
CA SER A 99 -58.88 -12.11 -19.21
C SER A 99 -59.71 -12.08 -17.91
N SER A 100 -60.99 -11.77 -18.04
CA SER A 100 -62.02 -11.98 -17.03
C SER A 100 -62.19 -13.48 -16.74
N GLU A 101 -61.96 -13.91 -15.50
CA GLU A 101 -62.73 -14.98 -14.78
C GLU A 101 -62.02 -15.47 -13.50
N TYR A 102 -60.74 -15.18 -13.33
CA TYR A 102 -60.06 -15.08 -12.04
C TYR A 102 -59.60 -13.63 -11.89
N SER A 103 -59.41 -13.09 -10.68
CA SER A 103 -58.85 -11.74 -10.59
C SER A 103 -57.46 -11.80 -11.22
N GLU A 104 -57.29 -11.27 -12.42
CA GLU A 104 -56.10 -11.35 -13.29
C GLU A 104 -54.78 -11.15 -12.52
N GLU A 105 -54.84 -10.39 -11.42
CA GLU A 105 -53.74 -10.11 -10.51
C GLU A 105 -53.28 -11.29 -9.63
N ILE A 106 -54.17 -12.18 -9.15
CA ILE A 106 -53.79 -13.34 -8.32
C ILE A 106 -53.00 -14.34 -9.13
N ASP A 107 -53.51 -14.72 -10.31
CA ASP A 107 -52.86 -15.71 -11.17
C ASP A 107 -51.53 -15.19 -11.69
N LEU A 108 -51.46 -13.88 -11.98
CA LEU A 108 -50.21 -13.17 -12.25
C LEU A 108 -49.17 -13.38 -11.15
N TYR A 109 -49.52 -13.03 -9.90
CA TYR A 109 -48.56 -13.14 -8.80
C TYR A 109 -48.25 -14.60 -8.49
N PHE A 110 -49.22 -15.50 -8.56
CA PHE A 110 -49.02 -16.93 -8.34
C PHE A 110 -48.07 -17.54 -9.39
N ASN A 111 -48.28 -17.28 -10.68
CA ASN A 111 -47.38 -17.73 -11.75
C ASN A 111 -45.99 -17.10 -11.63
N SER A 112 -45.92 -15.81 -11.31
CA SER A 112 -44.64 -15.11 -11.08
C SER A 112 -43.88 -15.70 -9.90
N LEU A 113 -44.60 -16.13 -8.87
CA LEU A 113 -44.05 -16.74 -7.67
C LEU A 113 -43.53 -18.16 -7.94
N LEU A 114 -44.20 -18.94 -8.79
CA LEU A 114 -43.71 -20.22 -9.32
C LEU A 114 -42.40 -20.04 -10.09
N HIS A 115 -42.30 -19.03 -10.95
CA HIS A 115 -41.05 -18.72 -11.65
C HIS A 115 -39.92 -18.35 -10.67
N ILE A 116 -40.22 -17.50 -9.67
CA ILE A 116 -39.28 -17.18 -8.58
C ILE A 116 -38.86 -18.44 -7.82
N GLN A 117 -39.76 -19.39 -7.58
CA GLN A 117 -39.43 -20.63 -6.89
C GLN A 117 -38.43 -21.49 -7.69
N CYS A 118 -38.58 -21.58 -9.01
CA CYS A 118 -37.60 -22.26 -9.86
C CYS A 118 -36.23 -21.58 -9.79
N GLN A 119 -36.20 -20.24 -9.72
CA GLN A 119 -34.96 -19.47 -9.63
C GLN A 119 -34.28 -19.63 -8.28
N ILE A 120 -35.05 -19.60 -7.19
CA ILE A 120 -34.55 -19.93 -5.84
C ILE A 120 -33.95 -21.33 -5.83
N SER A 121 -34.61 -22.30 -6.46
CA SER A 121 -34.11 -23.67 -6.52
C SER A 121 -32.77 -23.77 -7.28
N ARG A 122 -32.63 -23.06 -8.40
CA ARG A 122 -31.35 -22.96 -9.12
C ARG A 122 -30.27 -22.24 -8.33
N ALA A 123 -30.62 -21.12 -7.69
CA ALA A 123 -29.71 -20.38 -6.82
C ALA A 123 -29.23 -21.23 -5.65
N ASN A 124 -30.12 -22.00 -5.01
CA ASN A 124 -29.76 -22.92 -3.94
C ASN A 124 -28.85 -24.08 -4.40
N GLY A 125 -28.91 -24.46 -5.68
CA GLY A 125 -27.97 -25.42 -6.27
C GLY A 125 -26.60 -24.82 -6.60
N LEU A 126 -26.57 -23.60 -7.13
CA LEU A 126 -25.35 -22.96 -7.63
C LEU A 126 -24.57 -22.17 -6.56
N LEU A 127 -25.26 -21.52 -5.62
CA LEU A 127 -24.62 -20.70 -4.58
C LEU A 127 -23.62 -21.47 -3.72
N PRO A 128 -23.91 -22.69 -3.23
CA PRO A 128 -22.94 -23.46 -2.46
C PRO A 128 -21.67 -23.77 -3.25
N LEU A 129 -21.80 -24.08 -4.55
CA LEU A 129 -20.66 -24.34 -5.44
C LEU A 129 -19.82 -23.08 -5.63
N ILE A 130 -20.47 -21.94 -5.90
CA ILE A 130 -19.78 -20.65 -6.01
C ILE A 130 -19.04 -20.31 -4.71
N ILE A 131 -19.70 -20.46 -3.56
CA ILE A 131 -19.09 -20.20 -2.24
C ILE A 131 -17.89 -21.12 -2.01
N PHE A 132 -18.00 -22.39 -2.37
CA PHE A 132 -16.90 -23.35 -2.26
C PHE A 132 -15.71 -22.93 -3.12
N ASP A 133 -15.93 -22.64 -4.41
CA ASP A 133 -14.87 -22.23 -5.34
C ASP A 133 -14.20 -20.93 -4.89
N LEU A 134 -14.97 -19.95 -4.41
CA LEU A 134 -14.44 -18.70 -3.88
C LEU A 134 -13.59 -18.90 -2.63
N ASN A 135 -13.98 -19.83 -1.74
CA ASN A 135 -13.18 -20.17 -0.55
C ASN A 135 -11.89 -20.88 -0.94
N SER A 136 -11.94 -21.79 -1.93
CA SER A 136 -10.73 -22.45 -2.44
C SER A 136 -9.76 -21.42 -3.00
N MET A 137 -10.24 -20.51 -3.86
CA MET A 137 -9.42 -19.42 -4.38
C MET A 137 -8.83 -18.56 -3.26
N TYR A 138 -9.64 -18.20 -2.26
CA TYR A 138 -9.19 -17.43 -1.10
C TYR A 138 -8.05 -18.11 -0.35
N LEU A 139 -8.15 -19.42 -0.10
CA LEU A 139 -7.11 -20.21 0.57
C LEU A 139 -5.83 -20.30 -0.26
N ASP A 140 -5.95 -20.56 -1.57
CA ASP A 140 -4.80 -20.63 -2.47
C ASP A 140 -3.98 -19.33 -2.46
N TYR A 141 -4.63 -18.16 -2.29
CA TYR A 141 -3.90 -16.89 -2.15
C TYR A 141 -3.07 -16.82 -0.87
N TYR A 142 -3.55 -17.37 0.24
CA TYR A 142 -2.81 -17.40 1.50
C TYR A 142 -1.63 -18.36 1.45
N ASP A 143 -1.80 -19.55 0.87
CA ASP A 143 -0.73 -20.53 0.73
C ASP A 143 0.41 -19.98 -0.13
N ASN A 144 0.08 -19.36 -1.27
CA ASN A 144 1.07 -18.68 -2.12
C ASN A 144 1.80 -17.54 -1.39
N PHE A 145 1.10 -16.80 -0.52
CA PHE A 145 1.72 -15.74 0.28
C PHE A 145 2.68 -16.31 1.32
N LEU A 146 2.28 -17.39 1.99
CA LEU A 146 3.08 -18.10 2.98
C LEU A 146 4.36 -18.66 2.36
N ASP A 147 4.25 -19.29 1.19
CA ASP A 147 5.41 -19.83 0.45
C ASP A 147 6.39 -18.73 0.05
N LYS A 148 5.88 -17.60 -0.43
CA LYS A 148 6.71 -16.43 -0.75
C LYS A 148 7.41 -15.89 0.49
N GLN A 149 6.72 -15.83 1.63
CA GLN A 149 7.30 -15.40 2.89
C GLN A 149 8.40 -16.37 3.36
N ASN A 150 8.16 -17.68 3.26
CA ASN A 150 9.14 -18.71 3.60
C ASN A 150 10.40 -18.63 2.72
N SER A 151 10.23 -18.39 1.42
CA SER A 151 11.36 -18.16 0.50
C SER A 151 12.18 -16.94 0.91
N LEU A 152 11.51 -15.81 1.21
CA LEU A 152 12.20 -14.58 1.64
C LEU A 152 12.93 -14.77 2.98
N ILE A 153 12.36 -15.52 3.92
CA ILE A 153 13.02 -15.87 5.19
C ILE A 153 14.28 -16.70 4.92
N SER A 154 14.19 -17.68 4.02
CA SER A 154 15.34 -18.50 3.62
C SER A 154 16.46 -17.66 3.00
N ASP A 155 16.11 -16.76 2.09
CA ASP A 155 17.09 -15.89 1.43
C ASP A 155 17.70 -14.87 2.39
N ASN A 156 16.92 -14.31 3.32
CA ASN A 156 17.44 -13.45 4.38
C ASN A 156 18.45 -14.20 5.27
N LYS A 157 18.18 -15.46 5.65
CA LYS A 157 19.14 -16.28 6.41
C LYS A 157 20.45 -16.51 5.65
N LYS A 158 20.40 -16.69 4.33
CA LYS A 158 21.60 -16.79 3.48
C LYS A 158 22.36 -15.47 3.41
N LEU A 159 21.66 -14.35 3.30
CA LEU A 159 22.30 -13.03 3.30
C LEU A 159 22.95 -12.73 4.66
N GLU A 160 22.30 -13.08 5.77
CA GLU A 160 22.86 -12.94 7.11
C GLU A 160 24.15 -13.76 7.29
N SER A 161 24.19 -15.00 6.76
CA SER A 161 25.41 -15.81 6.83
C SER A 161 26.54 -15.24 5.95
N GLN A 162 26.21 -14.71 4.78
CA GLN A 162 27.18 -14.00 3.92
C GLN A 162 27.74 -12.74 4.58
N ILE A 163 26.88 -11.94 5.24
CA ILE A 163 27.30 -10.74 5.98
C ILE A 163 28.25 -11.12 7.12
N LYS A 164 27.94 -12.18 7.89
CA LYS A 164 28.82 -12.68 8.95
C LYS A 164 30.17 -13.13 8.41
N ALA A 165 30.19 -13.89 7.31
CA ALA A 165 31.43 -14.33 6.67
C ALA A 165 32.29 -13.14 6.20
N LEU A 166 31.67 -12.12 5.59
CA LEU A 166 32.37 -10.89 5.21
C LEU A 166 32.89 -10.09 6.41
N GLN A 167 32.14 -10.07 7.53
CA GLN A 167 32.60 -9.43 8.76
C GLN A 167 33.82 -10.15 9.36
N GLU A 168 33.80 -11.48 9.39
CA GLU A 168 34.95 -12.29 9.83
C GLU A 168 36.16 -12.07 8.92
N GLU A 169 35.97 -11.99 7.61
CA GLU A 169 37.03 -11.69 6.65
C GLU A 169 37.62 -10.29 6.86
N ILE A 170 36.78 -9.27 7.05
CA ILE A 170 37.20 -7.91 7.40
C ILE A 170 38.02 -7.90 8.69
N ASP A 171 37.57 -8.60 9.73
CA ASP A 171 38.27 -8.64 11.01
C ASP A 171 39.59 -9.40 10.91
N HIS A 172 39.65 -10.47 10.14
CA HIS A 172 40.90 -11.16 9.83
C HIS A 172 41.88 -10.30 9.02
N LEU A 173 41.38 -9.53 8.03
CA LEU A 173 42.19 -8.55 7.30
C LEU A 173 42.72 -7.43 8.22
N LYS A 174 41.90 -6.92 9.14
CA LYS A 174 42.37 -5.95 10.16
C LYS A 174 43.44 -6.54 11.07
N ARG A 175 43.34 -7.82 11.45
CA ARG A 175 44.35 -8.52 12.27
C ARG A 175 45.65 -8.77 11.50
N LYS A 176 45.58 -8.96 10.18
CA LYS A 176 46.74 -9.13 9.29
C LYS A 176 47.38 -7.81 8.85
N GLN A 177 46.72 -6.68 9.04
CA GLN A 177 47.41 -5.40 8.93
C GLN A 177 48.52 -5.38 9.98
N PRO A 178 49.77 -5.03 9.61
CA PRO A 178 50.82 -4.87 10.58
C PRO A 178 50.32 -3.88 11.64
N GLN A 179 50.28 -4.30 12.90
CA GLN A 179 50.18 -3.35 13.98
C GLN A 179 51.29 -2.32 13.77
N PRO A 180 51.03 -1.02 13.90
CA PRO A 180 52.10 -0.03 13.82
C PRO A 180 53.13 -0.41 14.89
N ASN A 181 54.24 -1.02 14.47
CA ASN A 181 55.31 -1.42 15.37
C ASN A 181 55.67 -0.20 16.21
N SER A 182 55.67 -0.37 17.53
CA SER A 182 56.12 0.65 18.49
C SER A 182 57.58 1.07 18.26
N GLU A 183 58.32 0.36 17.41
CA GLU A 183 59.71 0.65 17.01
C GLU A 183 59.82 1.49 15.72
N ASN A 184 58.73 1.66 14.96
CA ASN A 184 58.59 2.75 14.00
C ASN A 184 57.72 3.87 14.58
N LYS A 185 57.90 4.16 15.88
CA LYS A 185 58.02 5.56 16.24
C LYS A 185 59.25 6.08 15.52
N ILE A 186 59.06 6.50 14.26
CA ILE A 186 59.70 7.73 13.82
C ILE A 186 59.28 8.72 14.90
N ILE A 187 60.18 8.91 15.86
CA ILE A 187 60.18 10.09 16.67
C ILE A 187 60.34 11.16 15.60
N PHE A 188 59.23 11.69 15.14
CA PHE A 188 59.19 12.97 14.49
C PHE A 188 59.58 13.96 15.60
N THR A 189 60.87 13.95 15.98
CA THR A 189 61.63 15.15 16.26
C THR A 189 61.76 15.89 14.93
N VAL A 190 60.60 16.22 14.35
CA VAL A 190 60.47 17.43 13.56
C VAL A 190 60.84 18.50 14.56
N LYS A 191 62.08 18.97 14.45
CA LYS A 191 62.49 20.27 14.97
C LYS A 191 61.27 21.16 14.85
N LYS A 192 60.75 21.64 16.00
CA LYS A 192 59.60 22.53 16.06
C LYS A 192 59.99 23.86 15.39
N GLU A 193 60.05 23.87 14.06
CA GLU A 193 60.26 25.06 13.23
C GLU A 193 58.98 25.42 12.46
N HIS A 194 57.89 24.69 12.69
CA HIS A 194 56.58 25.06 12.14
C HIS A 194 55.63 25.47 13.27
N PRO A 195 55.28 26.78 13.36
CA PRO A 195 54.39 27.27 14.39
C PRO A 195 53.03 26.56 14.24
N ARG A 196 52.47 26.10 15.37
CA ARG A 196 51.13 25.53 15.46
C ARG A 196 50.10 26.57 15.00
N GLY A 197 49.84 26.64 13.69
CA GLY A 197 49.02 27.69 13.08
C GLY A 197 48.54 27.39 11.66
N GLY A 198 48.55 26.12 11.23
CA GLY A 198 47.97 25.71 9.96
C GLY A 198 46.45 25.66 10.03
N CYS A 199 45.78 26.24 9.03
CA CYS A 199 44.32 26.13 8.91
C CYS A 199 43.94 24.69 8.53
N LYS A 200 43.18 24.02 9.41
CA LYS A 200 42.64 22.67 9.18
C LYS A 200 41.48 22.63 8.17
N LEU A 201 41.08 23.78 7.61
CA LEU A 201 39.97 23.86 6.67
C LEU A 201 40.43 23.52 5.24
N THR A 202 39.55 22.81 4.54
CA THR A 202 39.65 22.57 3.11
C THR A 202 39.30 23.83 2.31
N ASP A 203 39.74 23.92 1.06
CA ASP A 203 39.45 25.08 0.20
C ASP A 203 37.95 25.33 0.06
N LYS A 204 37.16 24.24 -0.09
CA LYS A 204 35.69 24.30 -0.17
C LYS A 204 35.04 24.84 1.11
N GLN A 205 35.62 24.56 2.28
CA GLN A 205 35.13 25.10 3.55
C GLN A 205 35.47 26.59 3.70
N ILE A 206 36.66 27.01 3.24
CA ILE A 206 37.05 28.44 3.22
C ILE A 206 36.15 29.22 2.26
N GLU A 207 35.96 28.73 1.04
CA GLU A 207 35.06 29.31 0.04
C GLU A 207 33.64 29.50 0.60
N ARG A 208 33.08 28.45 1.20
CA ARG A 208 31.77 28.49 1.84
C ARG A 208 31.67 29.55 2.95
N LEU A 209 32.69 29.69 3.79
CA LEU A 209 32.72 30.73 4.85
C LEU A 209 32.82 32.14 4.25
N LEU A 210 33.54 32.31 3.14
CA LEU A 210 33.62 33.58 2.41
C LEU A 210 32.29 33.93 1.74
N LEU A 211 31.57 32.95 1.19
CA LEU A 211 30.23 33.14 0.62
C LEU A 211 29.21 33.57 1.68
N ILE A 212 29.32 33.05 2.91
CA ILE A 212 28.52 33.53 4.05
C ILE A 212 28.80 35.02 4.31
N ARG A 213 30.08 35.42 4.32
CA ARG A 213 30.47 36.83 4.55
C ARG A 213 29.90 37.77 3.47
N ALA A 214 29.89 37.30 2.22
CA ALA A 214 29.38 38.05 1.07
C ALA A 214 27.85 37.95 0.90
N LYS A 215 27.14 37.19 1.76
CA LYS A 215 25.70 36.91 1.65
C LYS A 215 25.28 36.48 0.23
N ARG A 216 26.03 35.56 -0.38
CA ARG A 216 25.76 35.08 -1.76
C ARG A 216 25.14 33.69 -1.76
N GLY A 217 24.26 33.45 -2.73
CA GLY A 217 23.61 32.16 -2.95
C GLY A 217 22.70 31.75 -1.79
N LYS A 218 22.74 30.46 -1.41
CA LYS A 218 21.90 29.88 -0.35
C LYS A 218 22.03 30.54 1.03
N TYR A 219 23.08 31.36 1.24
CA TYR A 219 23.37 32.02 2.52
C TYR A 219 22.91 33.48 2.58
N ALA A 220 22.23 34.01 1.55
CA ALA A 220 21.78 35.40 1.49
C ALA A 220 20.72 35.73 2.57
N ASP A 221 19.76 34.83 2.75
CA ASP A 221 18.60 35.00 3.63
C ASP A 221 18.78 34.37 5.01
N MET A 222 19.91 33.70 5.25
CA MET A 222 20.22 33.04 6.52
C MET A 222 20.85 34.00 7.52
N THR A 223 20.50 33.86 8.80
CA THR A 223 21.25 34.55 9.85
C THR A 223 22.68 33.98 9.93
N LEU A 224 23.64 34.80 10.37
CA LEU A 224 25.05 34.38 10.45
C LEU A 224 25.24 33.09 11.27
N SER A 225 24.46 32.93 12.34
CA SER A 225 24.50 31.75 13.21
C SER A 225 23.99 30.49 12.49
N GLU A 226 22.89 30.59 11.76
CA GLU A 226 22.33 29.49 10.97
C GLU A 226 23.25 29.09 9.81
N ALA A 227 23.82 30.08 9.13
CA ALA A 227 24.74 29.87 8.04
C ALA A 227 26.01 29.15 8.52
N ILE A 228 26.60 29.57 9.65
CA ILE A 228 27.79 28.93 10.23
C ILE A 228 27.49 27.51 10.72
N LYS A 229 26.32 27.29 11.36
CA LYS A 229 25.87 25.95 11.77
C LYS A 229 25.69 25.01 10.58
N SER A 230 25.17 25.50 9.45
CA SER A 230 24.95 24.69 8.25
C SER A 230 26.24 24.08 7.66
N ILE A 231 27.40 24.65 7.99
CA ILE A 231 28.72 24.21 7.50
C ILE A 231 29.47 23.44 8.59
N ALA A 232 28.82 23.18 9.73
CA ALA A 232 29.38 22.54 10.91
C ALA A 232 30.66 23.23 11.39
N GLN A 233 30.69 24.56 11.36
CA GLN A 233 31.82 25.38 11.81
C GLN A 233 31.45 26.21 13.04
N THR A 234 32.46 26.81 13.68
CA THR A 234 32.29 27.70 14.83
C THR A 234 32.45 29.17 14.42
N HIS A 235 31.79 30.09 15.13
CA HIS A 235 31.96 31.53 14.93
C HIS A 235 33.44 31.97 15.00
N ARG A 236 34.21 31.37 15.91
CA ARG A 236 35.65 31.62 16.03
C ARG A 236 36.41 31.28 14.75
N THR A 237 36.02 30.19 14.09
CA THR A 237 36.66 29.74 12.83
C THR A 237 36.25 30.63 11.66
N TYR A 238 35.00 31.06 11.61
CA TYR A 238 34.51 32.03 10.64
C TYR A 238 35.30 33.35 10.71
N TYR A 239 35.41 33.97 11.90
CA TYR A 239 36.14 35.24 12.04
C TYR A 239 37.63 35.10 11.75
N LYS A 240 38.25 33.97 12.07
CA LYS A 240 39.65 33.70 11.69
C LYS A 240 39.86 33.67 10.18
N VAL A 241 38.91 33.13 9.43
CA VAL A 241 38.98 33.10 7.96
C VAL A 241 38.73 34.48 7.37
N VAL A 242 37.69 35.18 7.83
CA VAL A 242 37.33 36.51 7.32
C VAL A 242 38.42 37.55 7.62
N ASN A 243 38.97 37.54 8.84
CA ASN A 243 40.00 38.48 9.25
C ASN A 243 41.42 38.00 8.91
N ARG A 244 41.55 36.83 8.25
CA ARG A 244 42.85 36.21 7.91
C ARG A 244 43.78 36.03 9.13
N ASP A 245 43.19 35.84 10.31
CA ASP A 245 43.87 35.69 11.61
C ASP A 245 44.45 34.26 11.78
N TYR A 246 45.41 33.94 10.90
CA TYR A 246 46.22 32.73 10.94
C TYR A 246 47.69 33.09 11.03
N LEU A 247 48.45 32.36 11.84
CA LEU A 247 49.90 32.60 11.99
C LEU A 247 50.69 32.27 10.70
N SER A 248 50.15 31.37 9.87
CA SER A 248 50.80 30.94 8.62
C SER A 248 50.48 31.89 7.46
N GLU A 249 51.51 32.52 6.89
CA GLU A 249 51.38 33.39 5.70
C GLU A 249 50.84 32.65 4.48
N LYS A 250 51.28 31.39 4.27
CA LYS A 250 50.77 30.51 3.21
C LYS A 250 49.25 30.33 3.31
N THR A 251 48.73 30.26 4.52
CA THR A 251 47.28 30.14 4.78
C THR A 251 46.54 31.45 4.48
N ARG A 252 47.11 32.61 4.85
CA ARG A 252 46.52 33.92 4.52
C ARG A 252 46.43 34.12 3.01
N ARG A 253 47.53 33.86 2.29
CA ARG A 253 47.57 33.92 0.81
C ARG A 253 46.60 32.94 0.16
N ARG A 254 46.41 31.74 0.73
CA ARG A 254 45.41 30.77 0.26
C ARG A 254 43.98 31.33 0.36
N ILE A 255 43.63 31.94 1.50
CA ILE A 255 42.32 32.59 1.70
C ILE A 255 42.14 33.76 0.74
N GLU A 256 43.16 34.61 0.57
CA GLU A 256 43.13 35.75 -0.36
C GLU A 256 42.94 35.32 -1.81
N ASN A 257 43.63 34.27 -2.25
CA ASN A 257 43.49 33.75 -3.61
C ASN A 257 42.07 33.22 -3.86
N ILE A 258 41.44 32.61 -2.87
CA ILE A 258 40.05 32.13 -2.96
C ILE A 258 39.08 33.32 -2.95
N ALA A 259 39.29 34.31 -2.08
CA ALA A 259 38.47 35.52 -2.03
C ALA A 259 38.54 36.33 -3.33
N LYS A 260 39.75 36.48 -3.91
CA LYS A 260 39.97 37.10 -5.23
C LYS A 260 39.24 36.32 -6.34
N LYS A 261 39.34 34.99 -6.37
CA LYS A 261 38.61 34.15 -7.33
C LYS A 261 37.08 34.32 -7.24
N LEU A 262 36.57 34.61 -6.04
CA LEU A 262 35.14 34.79 -5.80
C LEU A 262 34.68 36.26 -5.91
N ASN A 263 35.58 37.20 -6.22
CA ASN A 263 35.31 38.65 -6.19
C ASN A 263 34.65 39.08 -4.87
N ILE A 264 35.29 38.74 -3.75
CA ILE A 264 34.87 39.11 -2.38
C ILE A 264 35.97 39.97 -1.76
N GLU A 265 35.61 41.19 -1.35
CA GLU A 265 36.50 42.08 -0.62
C GLU A 265 36.62 41.62 0.83
N LEU A 266 37.86 41.40 1.27
CA LEU A 266 38.18 41.09 2.65
C LEU A 266 38.63 42.35 3.38
N PRO A 267 38.33 42.48 4.68
CA PRO A 267 38.80 43.62 5.47
C PRO A 267 40.33 43.68 5.46
N GLU A 268 40.88 44.88 5.26
CA GLU A 268 42.33 45.13 5.33
C GLU A 268 42.86 44.77 6.73
N ILE A 269 44.08 44.22 6.78
CA ILE A 269 44.76 43.83 8.03
C ILE A 269 45.53 45.03 8.55
#